data_AF-A0A9W9Z1T3-F1
#
_entry.id   AF-A0A9W9Z1T3-F1
#
_cell.length_a   1.000
_cell.length_b   1.000
_cell.length_c   1.000
_cell.angle_alpha   90.00
_cell.angle_beta   90.00
_cell.angle_gamma   90.00
#
_symmetry.space_group_name_H-M   'P 1'
#
loop_
_entity.id
_entity.type
_entity.pdbx_description
1 polymer ?
#
loop_
_entity_poly.entity_id
_entity_poly.type
_entity_poly.pdbx_seq_one_letter_code
_entity_poly.pdbx_strand_id
1 'polypeptide(L)'
;MILNETSGVISSPLYPRHYPDNQTCSWQITASQGNHVVLEITTTDVHSCGASGECTCDYLQVQNGFSVDPGASGRICGINLPKISYYSIHESLKVMFVSDSSSSKRNDGFQATYKQLNYTPPICPTEAIPLSNNGKLSSPKYPMSNYTASQNCTWIITVPVGKHVKLAFTDFALGSCALDCSSESCTYVEVYNGASAKLSFAGEIL
;
A
#
# COMPACT_ATOMS: atom_id res chain seq x y z
N MET A 1 -12.39 -14.47 3.19
CA MET A 1 -11.40 -15.33 3.90
C MET A 1 -10.42 -14.45 4.63
N ILE A 2 -9.98 -14.82 5.84
CA ILE A 2 -8.92 -14.10 6.58
C ILE A 2 -7.65 -14.94 6.52
N LEU A 3 -6.52 -14.31 6.23
CA LEU A 3 -5.20 -14.93 6.08
C LEU A 3 -4.21 -14.21 7.01
N ASN A 4 -3.65 -14.94 7.97
CA ASN A 4 -2.78 -14.41 9.03
C ASN A 4 -1.38 -15.05 9.06
N GLU A 5 -1.09 -15.95 8.12
CA GLU A 5 0.21 -16.58 7.98
C GLU A 5 1.30 -15.55 7.60
N THR A 6 2.57 -15.89 7.86
CA THR A 6 3.70 -15.00 7.54
C THR A 6 3.92 -14.84 6.04
N SER A 7 3.47 -15.81 5.25
CA SER A 7 3.46 -15.76 3.79
C SER A 7 2.43 -16.73 3.22
N GLY A 8 2.06 -16.53 1.96
CA GLY A 8 1.18 -17.44 1.26
C GLY A 8 0.90 -17.03 -0.17
N VAL A 9 -0.02 -17.75 -0.78
CA VAL A 9 -0.48 -17.54 -2.16
C VAL A 9 -2.00 -17.40 -2.17
N ILE A 10 -2.50 -16.46 -2.95
CA ILE A 10 -3.92 -16.35 -3.30
C ILE A 10 -4.05 -16.38 -4.81
N SER A 11 -5.17 -16.90 -5.30
CA SER A 11 -5.45 -16.99 -6.73
C SER A 11 -6.95 -16.93 -6.99
N SER A 12 -7.31 -16.71 -8.25
CA SER A 12 -8.68 -16.91 -8.71
C SER A 12 -9.14 -18.36 -8.45
N PRO A 13 -10.47 -18.58 -8.32
CA PRO A 13 -11.00 -19.94 -8.23
C PRO A 13 -10.55 -20.79 -9.42
N LEU A 14 -10.21 -22.05 -9.16
CA LEU A 14 -9.76 -23.05 -10.15
C LEU A 14 -8.40 -22.80 -10.81
N TYR A 15 -7.69 -21.71 -10.49
CA TYR A 15 -6.35 -21.44 -11.02
C TYR A 15 -5.44 -22.67 -10.92
N PRO A 16 -4.66 -23.04 -11.97
CA PRO A 16 -4.43 -22.30 -13.22
C PRO A 16 -5.45 -22.57 -14.33
N ARG A 17 -6.63 -23.12 -14.02
CA ARG A 17 -7.74 -23.23 -14.98
C ARG A 17 -8.60 -21.97 -14.96
N HIS A 18 -9.39 -21.80 -16.02
CA HIS A 18 -10.30 -20.67 -16.15
C HIS A 18 -11.17 -20.47 -14.91
N TYR A 19 -11.25 -19.22 -14.45
CA TYR A 19 -12.13 -18.86 -13.35
C TYR A 19 -13.61 -18.90 -13.79
N PRO A 20 -14.55 -19.25 -12.90
CA PRO A 20 -15.97 -19.20 -13.22
C PRO A 20 -16.50 -17.77 -13.34
N ASP A 21 -17.65 -17.62 -13.98
CA ASP A 21 -18.41 -16.35 -14.02
C ASP A 21 -19.08 -16.06 -12.67
N ASN A 22 -19.50 -14.80 -12.48
CA ASN A 22 -20.26 -14.33 -11.31
C ASN A 22 -19.57 -14.59 -9.97
N GLN A 23 -18.25 -14.52 -9.94
CA GLN A 23 -17.49 -14.72 -8.71
C GLN A 23 -17.32 -13.40 -7.97
N THR A 24 -17.35 -13.49 -6.65
CA THR A 24 -16.93 -12.41 -5.76
C THR A 24 -16.11 -13.04 -4.65
N CYS A 25 -14.79 -13.00 -4.81
CA CYS A 25 -13.85 -13.53 -3.83
C CYS A 25 -13.20 -12.38 -3.07
N SER A 26 -13.00 -12.56 -1.76
CA SER A 26 -12.30 -11.58 -0.95
C SER A 26 -11.38 -12.22 0.07
N TRP A 27 -10.15 -11.71 0.13
CA TRP A 27 -9.11 -12.10 1.07
C TRP A 27 -8.71 -10.89 1.91
N GLN A 28 -8.82 -11.04 3.22
CA GLN A 28 -8.26 -10.10 4.19
C GLN A 28 -6.93 -10.67 4.66
N ILE A 29 -5.83 -10.06 4.26
CA ILE A 29 -4.48 -10.48 4.66
C ILE A 29 -4.07 -9.59 5.82
N THR A 30 -3.77 -10.19 6.97
CA THR A 30 -3.43 -9.48 8.21
C THR A 30 -2.03 -9.88 8.67
N ALA A 31 -1.20 -8.88 8.96
CA ALA A 31 0.08 -9.06 9.60
C ALA A 31 -0.04 -9.02 11.13
N SER A 32 1.00 -9.50 11.80
CA SER A 32 1.15 -9.34 13.24
C SER A 32 1.24 -7.86 13.61
N GLN A 33 0.92 -7.50 14.86
CA GLN A 33 0.97 -6.11 15.32
C GLN A 33 2.34 -5.46 15.04
N GLY A 34 2.32 -4.30 14.37
CA GLY A 34 3.54 -3.57 14.00
C GLY A 34 4.23 -4.05 12.71
N ASN A 35 3.77 -5.15 12.11
CA ASN A 35 4.25 -5.62 10.80
C ASN A 35 3.32 -5.12 9.69
N HIS A 36 3.86 -5.07 8.48
CA HIS A 36 3.13 -4.74 7.25
C HIS A 36 2.94 -5.97 6.37
N VAL A 37 2.03 -5.88 5.41
CA VAL A 37 1.86 -6.87 4.35
C VAL A 37 2.42 -6.30 3.06
N VAL A 38 3.21 -7.09 2.34
CA VAL A 38 3.46 -6.88 0.91
C VAL A 38 2.77 -7.97 0.12
N LEU A 39 2.04 -7.56 -0.91
CA LEU A 39 1.39 -8.43 -1.88
C LEU A 39 2.04 -8.19 -3.25
N GLU A 40 2.48 -9.25 -3.91
CA GLU A 40 2.96 -9.22 -5.29
C GLU A 40 1.98 -10.01 -6.17
N ILE A 41 1.30 -9.33 -7.08
CA ILE A 41 0.51 -9.98 -8.13
C ILE A 41 1.49 -10.48 -9.18
N THR A 42 1.60 -11.81 -9.32
CA THR A 42 2.65 -12.47 -10.10
C THR A 42 2.21 -12.83 -11.51
N THR A 43 0.93 -13.17 -11.70
CA THR A 43 0.37 -13.51 -13.01
C THR A 43 -1.01 -12.89 -13.16
N THR A 44 -1.31 -12.39 -14.35
CA THR A 44 -2.64 -11.89 -14.70
C THR A 44 -3.06 -12.40 -16.07
N ASP A 45 -4.28 -12.90 -16.10
CA ASP A 45 -5.08 -13.18 -17.27
C ASP A 45 -6.53 -12.97 -16.83
N VAL A 46 -6.92 -11.69 -16.69
CA VAL A 46 -8.24 -11.28 -16.20
C VAL A 46 -8.92 -10.53 -17.33
N HIS A 47 -10.16 -10.92 -17.65
CA HIS A 47 -10.87 -10.32 -18.77
C HIS A 47 -11.04 -8.80 -18.59
N SER A 48 -10.56 -8.04 -19.56
CA SER A 48 -10.68 -6.59 -19.59
C SER A 48 -11.79 -6.14 -20.54
N CYS A 49 -12.59 -5.18 -20.08
CA CYS A 49 -13.52 -4.42 -20.92
C CYS A 49 -13.69 -3.00 -20.34
N GLY A 50 -14.27 -2.09 -21.12
CA GLY A 50 -14.37 -0.66 -20.82
C GLY A 50 -13.39 0.18 -21.64
N ALA A 51 -13.50 1.50 -21.55
CA ALA A 51 -12.56 2.40 -22.22
C ALA A 51 -11.22 2.41 -21.47
N SER A 52 -10.11 2.54 -22.19
CA SER A 52 -8.80 2.91 -21.65
C SER A 52 -8.36 2.24 -20.33
N GLY A 53 -8.62 0.94 -20.15
CA GLY A 53 -8.14 0.18 -18.98
C GLY A 53 -8.98 0.32 -17.71
N GLU A 54 -10.22 0.80 -17.79
CA GLU A 54 -11.12 0.97 -16.62
C GLU A 54 -11.53 -0.32 -15.90
N CYS A 55 -11.33 -1.49 -16.53
CA CYS A 55 -11.67 -2.80 -15.96
C CYS A 55 -13.11 -2.86 -15.42
N THR A 56 -14.07 -2.59 -16.29
CA THR A 56 -15.49 -2.51 -15.92
C THR A 56 -16.19 -3.88 -15.87
N CYS A 57 -15.62 -4.88 -16.55
CA CYS A 57 -16.06 -6.28 -16.48
C CYS A 57 -15.45 -6.99 -15.26
N ASP A 58 -14.36 -7.73 -15.47
CA ASP A 58 -13.71 -8.50 -14.43
C ASP A 58 -12.51 -7.71 -13.89
N TYR A 59 -12.26 -7.80 -12.60
CA TYR A 59 -11.18 -7.03 -11.99
C TYR A 59 -10.69 -7.60 -10.67
N LEU A 60 -9.44 -7.25 -10.37
CA LEU A 60 -8.90 -7.23 -9.03
C LEU A 60 -8.95 -5.81 -8.46
N GLN A 61 -9.16 -5.71 -7.16
CA GLN A 61 -9.00 -4.47 -6.43
C GLN A 61 -8.28 -4.73 -5.11
N VAL A 62 -7.31 -3.89 -4.79
CA VAL A 62 -6.61 -3.92 -3.50
C VAL A 62 -7.01 -2.69 -2.70
N GLN A 63 -7.37 -2.89 -1.43
CA GLN A 63 -7.77 -1.84 -0.49
C GLN A 63 -6.86 -1.88 0.74
N ASN A 64 -6.82 -0.77 1.49
CA ASN A 64 -5.94 -0.55 2.66
C ASN A 64 -4.45 -0.66 2.34
N GLY A 65 -4.08 -0.42 1.09
CA GLY A 65 -2.70 -0.46 0.62
C GLY A 65 -2.46 0.53 -0.49
N PHE A 66 -1.20 0.69 -0.84
CA PHE A 66 -0.73 1.57 -1.90
C PHE A 66 0.26 0.82 -2.80
N SER A 67 0.30 1.23 -4.06
CA SER A 67 1.26 0.78 -5.05
C SER A 67 2.05 2.00 -5.58
N VAL A 68 3.31 1.78 -5.94
CA VAL A 68 4.11 2.78 -6.66
C VAL A 68 3.93 2.68 -8.17
N ASP A 69 3.24 1.66 -8.65
CA ASP A 69 2.86 1.54 -10.05
C ASP A 69 1.65 2.46 -10.30
N PRO A 70 1.79 3.54 -11.09
CA PRO A 70 0.69 4.46 -11.37
C PRO A 70 -0.49 3.78 -12.06
N GLY A 71 -0.24 2.70 -12.82
CA GLY A 71 -1.27 1.93 -13.51
C GLY A 71 -2.00 0.94 -12.61
N ALA A 72 -1.57 0.80 -11.35
CA ALA A 72 -2.19 -0.10 -10.40
C ALA A 72 -3.32 0.57 -9.60
N SER A 73 -3.39 1.91 -9.52
CA SER A 73 -4.46 2.57 -8.76
C SER A 73 -5.83 2.24 -9.36
N GLY A 74 -6.72 1.68 -8.53
CA GLY A 74 -8.08 1.30 -8.94
C GLY A 74 -8.26 -0.19 -9.21
N ARG A 75 -8.87 -0.51 -10.36
CA ARG A 75 -9.22 -1.88 -10.77
C ARG A 75 -8.15 -2.42 -11.73
N ILE A 76 -7.79 -3.69 -11.57
CA ILE A 76 -6.73 -4.34 -12.34
C ILE A 76 -7.33 -5.47 -13.18
N CYS A 77 -7.05 -5.46 -14.48
CA CYS A 77 -7.45 -6.48 -15.43
C CYS A 77 -6.50 -6.49 -16.63
N GLY A 78 -6.59 -7.51 -17.48
CA GLY A 78 -5.69 -7.71 -18.61
C GLY A 78 -4.83 -8.96 -18.45
N ILE A 79 -4.00 -9.19 -19.46
CA ILE A 79 -3.15 -10.38 -19.60
C ILE A 79 -1.68 -10.00 -19.55
N ASN A 80 -0.86 -10.80 -18.88
CA ASN A 80 0.60 -10.65 -18.80
C ASN A 80 1.05 -9.24 -18.37
N LEU A 81 0.34 -8.66 -17.40
CA LEU A 81 0.78 -7.40 -16.80
C LEU A 81 2.13 -7.58 -16.10
N PRO A 82 2.97 -6.52 -16.02
CA PRO A 82 4.12 -6.52 -15.13
C PRO A 82 3.71 -6.88 -13.70
N LYS A 83 4.65 -7.40 -12.91
CA LYS A 83 4.41 -7.68 -11.49
C LYS A 83 4.03 -6.40 -10.76
N ILE A 84 2.91 -6.44 -10.04
CA ILE A 84 2.39 -5.29 -9.30
C ILE A 84 2.55 -5.56 -7.81
N SER A 85 3.22 -4.64 -7.11
CA SER A 85 3.44 -4.73 -5.67
C SER A 85 2.57 -3.74 -4.90
N TYR A 86 1.87 -4.25 -3.90
CA TYR A 86 1.09 -3.46 -2.95
C TYR A 86 1.66 -3.60 -1.54
N TYR A 87 1.66 -2.49 -0.81
CA TYR A 87 2.08 -2.43 0.58
C TYR A 87 0.92 -1.96 1.44
N SER A 88 0.70 -2.59 2.59
CA SER A 88 -0.34 -2.18 3.52
C SER A 88 -0.02 -0.82 4.17
N ILE A 89 -1.05 0.01 4.30
CA ILE A 89 -0.99 1.28 5.05
C ILE A 89 -0.85 0.99 6.56
N HIS A 90 -1.54 -0.06 7.03
CA HIS A 90 -1.52 -0.55 8.40
C HIS A 90 -1.09 -2.03 8.42
N GLU A 91 -1.65 -2.84 9.31
CA GLU A 91 -1.34 -4.27 9.43
C GLU A 91 -2.17 -5.14 8.47
N SER A 92 -2.90 -4.57 7.50
CA SER A 92 -3.72 -5.40 6.61
C SER A 92 -3.90 -4.87 5.19
N LEU A 93 -4.09 -5.81 4.27
CA LEU A 93 -4.59 -5.58 2.91
C LEU A 93 -5.91 -6.32 2.73
N LYS A 94 -6.79 -5.76 1.92
CA LYS A 94 -7.95 -6.48 1.40
C LYS A 94 -7.82 -6.61 -0.11
N VAL A 95 -7.86 -7.84 -0.60
CA VAL A 95 -7.88 -8.15 -2.03
C VAL A 95 -9.28 -8.63 -2.39
N MET A 96 -9.84 -8.08 -3.46
CA MET A 96 -11.12 -8.51 -4.03
C MET A 96 -10.93 -8.92 -5.48
N PHE A 97 -11.56 -10.01 -5.88
CA PHE A 97 -11.69 -10.44 -7.27
C PHE A 97 -13.16 -10.54 -7.62
N VAL A 98 -13.56 -9.92 -8.74
CA VAL A 98 -14.93 -9.92 -9.24
C VAL A 98 -14.93 -10.33 -10.71
N SER A 99 -15.78 -11.28 -11.09
CA SER A 99 -16.07 -11.64 -12.48
C SER A 99 -17.55 -11.42 -12.80
N ASP A 100 -17.84 -10.93 -14.01
CA ASP A 100 -19.21 -10.72 -14.48
C ASP A 100 -19.88 -12.03 -14.97
N SER A 101 -21.06 -11.93 -15.59
CA SER A 101 -21.88 -13.06 -16.02
C SER A 101 -21.58 -13.59 -17.45
N SER A 102 -20.41 -13.32 -18.02
CA SER A 102 -20.13 -13.58 -19.44
C SER A 102 -19.54 -14.97 -19.72
N SER A 103 -20.40 -15.90 -20.14
CA SER A 103 -20.11 -17.33 -20.35
C SER A 103 -19.16 -17.70 -21.50
N SER A 104 -18.60 -16.73 -22.22
CA SER A 104 -17.68 -16.98 -23.34
C SER A 104 -16.20 -16.78 -22.97
N LYS A 105 -15.89 -16.39 -21.73
CA LYS A 105 -14.53 -16.04 -21.32
C LYS A 105 -13.73 -17.29 -20.96
N ARG A 106 -12.43 -17.25 -21.27
CA ARG A 106 -11.47 -18.34 -21.07
C ARG A 106 -10.17 -17.77 -20.51
N ASN A 107 -10.30 -17.05 -19.42
CA ASN A 107 -9.21 -16.37 -18.75
C ASN A 107 -8.82 -17.16 -17.51
N ASP A 108 -7.54 -17.45 -17.33
CA ASP A 108 -7.02 -18.29 -16.22
C ASP A 108 -7.03 -17.56 -14.87
N GLY A 109 -7.16 -16.23 -14.91
CA GLY A 109 -7.34 -15.37 -13.74
C GLY A 109 -6.01 -14.86 -13.20
N PHE A 110 -5.79 -14.98 -11.91
CA PHE A 110 -4.62 -14.38 -11.29
C PHE A 110 -3.99 -15.28 -10.24
N GLN A 111 -2.72 -14.99 -9.97
CA GLN A 111 -2.02 -15.48 -8.80
C GLN A 111 -1.29 -14.30 -8.16
N ALA A 112 -1.29 -14.26 -6.84
CA ALA A 112 -0.53 -13.31 -6.07
C ALA A 112 0.11 -14.00 -4.85
N THR A 113 1.29 -13.54 -4.48
CA THR A 113 1.98 -13.98 -3.27
C THR A 113 1.92 -12.86 -2.24
N TYR A 114 1.83 -13.20 -0.97
CA TYR A 114 1.94 -12.23 0.11
C TYR A 114 2.95 -12.67 1.15
N LYS A 115 3.53 -11.70 1.85
CA LYS A 115 4.37 -11.93 3.02
C LYS A 115 4.29 -10.77 4.00
N GLN A 116 4.59 -11.05 5.26
CA GLN A 116 4.75 -10.01 6.28
C GLN A 116 6.13 -9.35 6.16
N LEU A 117 6.15 -8.05 6.33
CA LEU A 117 7.35 -7.24 6.52
C LEU A 117 7.41 -6.84 7.99
N ASN A 118 8.54 -7.14 8.65
CA ASN A 118 8.83 -6.68 10.00
C ASN A 118 9.46 -5.28 10.03
N TYR A 119 9.29 -4.53 8.95
CA TYR A 119 9.73 -3.16 8.78
C TYR A 119 8.69 -2.39 7.96
N THR A 120 8.68 -1.08 8.13
CA THR A 120 7.84 -0.16 7.35
C THR A 120 8.20 -0.24 5.88
N PRO A 121 7.23 -0.30 4.95
CA PRO A 121 7.48 -0.34 3.52
C PRO A 121 8.56 0.65 3.06
N PRO A 122 9.44 0.26 2.11
CA PRO A 122 10.56 1.07 1.66
C PRO A 122 10.15 2.27 0.80
N ILE A 123 8.85 2.48 0.64
CA ILE A 123 8.22 3.49 -0.20
C ILE A 123 7.10 4.15 0.59
N CYS A 124 6.84 5.42 0.30
CA CYS A 124 5.80 6.18 0.96
C CYS A 124 4.48 6.11 0.19
N PRO A 125 3.33 6.16 0.88
CA PRO A 125 2.02 6.19 0.23
C PRO A 125 1.88 7.37 -0.72
N THR A 126 1.33 7.12 -1.91
CA THR A 126 0.95 8.15 -2.88
C THR A 126 -0.48 8.64 -2.67
N GLU A 127 -1.31 7.81 -2.03
CA GLU A 127 -2.72 8.09 -1.73
C GLU A 127 -2.89 8.58 -0.29
N ALA A 128 -3.95 9.34 -0.04
CA ALA A 128 -4.29 9.81 1.29
C ALA A 128 -4.68 8.64 2.20
N ILE A 129 -4.24 8.71 3.46
CA ILE A 129 -4.46 7.70 4.50
C ILE A 129 -5.67 8.13 5.33
N PRO A 130 -6.83 7.47 5.17
CA PRO A 130 -7.99 7.75 6.00
C PRO A 130 -7.80 7.14 7.40
N LEU A 131 -7.84 8.00 8.42
CA LEU A 131 -7.71 7.62 9.82
C LEU A 131 -9.07 7.67 10.50
N SER A 132 -9.56 6.53 10.99
CA SER A 132 -10.85 6.44 11.69
C SER A 132 -10.75 6.60 13.21
N ASN A 133 -9.66 6.14 13.83
CA ASN A 133 -9.45 6.18 15.28
C ASN A 133 -8.01 6.57 15.64
N ASN A 134 -7.08 5.63 15.50
CA ASN A 134 -5.66 5.79 15.75
C ASN A 134 -4.87 5.00 14.70
N GLY A 135 -3.59 5.32 14.57
CA GLY A 135 -2.71 4.71 13.60
C GLY A 135 -1.27 5.07 13.93
N LYS A 136 -0.33 4.32 13.36
CA LYS A 136 1.09 4.60 13.46
C LYS A 136 1.64 4.88 12.07
N LEU A 137 2.55 5.84 12.00
CA LEU A 137 3.35 6.12 10.83
C LEU A 137 4.81 6.06 11.26
N SER A 138 5.65 5.57 10.37
CA SER A 138 7.08 5.44 10.61
C SER A 138 7.82 5.78 9.32
N SER A 139 9.09 6.18 9.46
CA SER A 139 9.95 6.36 8.29
C SER A 139 10.06 5.04 7.51
N PRO A 140 10.24 5.11 6.18
CA PRO A 140 10.52 3.93 5.36
C PRO A 140 11.61 3.08 5.98
N LYS A 141 11.44 1.75 5.93
CA LYS A 141 12.36 0.76 6.50
C LYS A 141 12.49 0.75 8.03
N TYR A 142 11.85 1.64 8.79
CA TYR A 142 11.85 1.57 10.25
C TYR A 142 11.44 0.16 10.73
N PRO A 143 12.12 -0.46 11.73
CA PRO A 143 13.14 0.11 12.61
C PRO A 143 14.59 -0.05 12.13
N MET A 144 14.83 -0.36 10.85
CA MET A 144 16.19 -0.51 10.32
C MET A 144 16.95 0.84 10.38
N SER A 145 18.20 0.81 10.85
CA SER A 145 19.03 2.00 11.09
C SER A 145 19.60 2.64 9.83
N ASN A 146 19.45 2.00 8.66
CA ASN A 146 20.00 2.46 7.39
C ASN A 146 18.98 3.26 6.57
N TYR A 147 18.20 4.12 7.23
CA TYR A 147 17.33 5.06 6.54
C TYR A 147 18.15 5.89 5.55
N THR A 148 17.98 5.64 4.26
CA THR A 148 18.62 6.43 3.21
C THR A 148 17.92 7.77 3.15
N ALA A 149 18.60 8.83 3.58
CA ALA A 149 18.12 10.21 3.70
C ALA A 149 17.74 10.90 2.35
N SER A 150 17.43 10.13 1.31
CA SER A 150 17.25 10.60 -0.07
C SER A 150 15.82 10.49 -0.58
N GLN A 151 14.82 10.25 0.28
CA GLN A 151 13.42 10.19 -0.13
C GLN A 151 12.60 11.28 0.56
N ASN A 152 12.13 12.23 -0.25
CA ASN A 152 11.10 13.19 0.16
C ASN A 152 9.79 12.42 0.27
N CYS A 153 9.46 12.03 1.50
CA CYS A 153 8.23 11.31 1.80
C CYS A 153 7.17 12.27 2.33
N THR A 154 6.00 12.24 1.69
CA THR A 154 4.83 12.98 2.13
C THR A 154 3.73 12.00 2.49
N TRP A 155 3.20 12.11 3.71
CA TRP A 155 2.01 11.39 4.13
C TRP A 155 0.85 12.36 4.24
N ILE A 156 -0.24 12.07 3.53
CA ILE A 156 -1.47 12.85 3.61
C ILE A 156 -2.44 12.09 4.51
N ILE A 157 -2.74 12.62 5.69
CA ILE A 157 -3.67 12.00 6.65
C ILE A 157 -5.02 12.71 6.56
N THR A 158 -6.10 11.96 6.39
CA THR A 158 -7.47 12.50 6.40
C THR A 158 -8.26 11.91 7.56
N VAL A 159 -9.14 12.71 8.17
CA VAL A 159 -10.02 12.30 9.27
C VAL A 159 -11.47 12.70 8.95
N PRO A 160 -12.49 12.04 9.55
CA PRO A 160 -13.87 12.44 9.39
C PRO A 160 -14.12 13.90 9.78
N VAL A 161 -15.14 14.51 9.18
CA VAL A 161 -15.54 15.90 9.46
C VAL A 161 -15.76 16.11 10.95
N GLY A 162 -15.20 17.20 11.50
CA GLY A 162 -15.30 17.55 12.92
C GLY A 162 -14.32 16.82 13.83
N LYS A 163 -13.38 16.02 13.28
CA LYS A 163 -12.25 15.43 14.03
C LYS A 163 -10.96 16.19 13.74
N HIS A 164 -10.01 16.07 14.67
CA HIS A 164 -8.67 16.64 14.55
C HIS A 164 -7.62 15.56 14.79
N VAL A 165 -6.48 15.68 14.11
CA VAL A 165 -5.34 14.79 14.30
C VAL A 165 -4.51 15.30 15.49
N LYS A 166 -4.23 14.41 16.44
CA LYS A 166 -3.22 14.61 17.47
C LYS A 166 -1.99 13.77 17.11
N LEU A 167 -0.86 14.42 16.88
CA LEU A 167 0.40 13.78 16.54
C LEU A 167 1.31 13.70 17.77
N ALA A 168 1.99 12.57 17.95
CA ALA A 168 3.04 12.39 18.94
C ALA A 168 4.14 11.52 18.34
N PHE A 169 5.40 11.93 18.54
CA PHE A 169 6.56 11.11 18.19
C PHE A 169 6.83 10.14 19.34
N THR A 170 6.91 8.84 19.02
CA THR A 170 7.26 7.79 20.00
C THR A 170 8.70 7.32 19.86
N ASP A 171 9.30 7.55 18.70
CA ASP A 171 10.69 7.30 18.37
C ASP A 171 11.10 8.34 17.31
N PHE A 172 12.23 9.01 17.50
CA PHE A 172 12.68 10.10 16.64
C PHE A 172 14.20 10.22 16.68
N ALA A 173 14.83 9.76 15.61
CA ALA A 173 16.25 9.94 15.37
C ALA A 173 16.46 10.27 13.88
N LEU A 174 16.98 11.46 13.60
CA LEU A 174 17.30 11.92 12.24
C LEU A 174 18.78 12.28 12.15
N GLY A 175 19.34 12.17 10.95
CA GLY A 175 20.74 12.53 10.71
C GLY A 175 21.05 13.99 11.03
N SER A 176 22.26 14.25 11.52
CA SER A 176 22.75 15.60 11.81
C SER A 176 22.83 16.45 10.55
N CYS A 177 22.46 17.73 10.64
CA CYS A 177 22.78 18.71 9.61
C CYS A 177 24.30 18.81 9.42
N ALA A 178 24.76 18.81 8.17
CA ALA A 178 26.14 19.18 7.90
C ALA A 178 26.38 20.62 8.38
N LEU A 179 27.37 20.80 9.25
CA LEU A 179 27.72 22.09 9.88
C LEU A 179 28.46 23.04 8.92
N ASP A 180 28.61 22.67 7.64
CA ASP A 180 29.13 23.59 6.65
C ASP A 180 28.00 24.43 6.07
N CYS A 181 28.20 25.74 5.98
CA CYS A 181 27.22 26.68 5.42
C CYS A 181 27.07 26.54 3.89
N SER A 182 27.46 25.41 3.29
CA SER A 182 27.43 25.13 1.85
C SER A 182 26.65 23.87 1.47
N SER A 183 26.13 23.10 2.44
CA SER A 183 25.35 21.88 2.19
C SER A 183 23.96 21.99 2.85
N GLU A 184 22.96 22.22 2.01
CA GLU A 184 21.53 22.30 2.38
C GLU A 184 20.91 20.94 2.78
N SER A 185 21.70 19.93 3.12
CA SER A 185 21.21 18.57 3.35
C SER A 185 20.95 18.28 4.82
N CYS A 186 19.99 18.97 5.42
CA CYS A 186 19.43 18.57 6.72
C CYS A 186 18.36 17.48 6.51
N THR A 187 18.35 16.46 7.39
CA THR A 187 17.20 15.56 7.50
C THR A 187 16.22 16.14 8.50
N TYR A 188 14.96 16.33 8.10
CA TYR A 188 13.93 16.91 8.96
C TYR A 188 12.57 16.26 8.70
N VAL A 189 11.63 16.46 9.62
CA VAL A 189 10.21 16.15 9.44
C VAL A 189 9.42 17.44 9.50
N GLU A 190 8.51 17.62 8.54
CA GLU A 190 7.62 18.78 8.48
C GLU A 190 6.18 18.35 8.67
N VAL A 191 5.47 19.07 9.54
CA VAL A 191 4.06 18.85 9.84
C VAL A 191 3.27 20.06 9.38
N TYR A 192 2.23 19.79 8.59
CA TYR A 192 1.34 20.79 8.01
C TYR A 192 -0.09 20.60 8.51
N ASN A 193 -0.81 21.70 8.77
CA ASN A 193 -2.24 21.68 9.01
C ASN A 193 -2.99 22.07 7.73
N GLY A 194 -3.27 21.09 6.87
CA GLY A 194 -3.84 21.34 5.55
C GLY A 194 -2.88 22.17 4.68
N ALA A 195 -3.39 23.22 4.03
CA ALA A 195 -2.58 24.14 3.22
C ALA A 195 -1.85 25.21 4.07
N SER A 196 -1.88 25.10 5.40
CA SER A 196 -1.42 26.14 6.32
C SER A 196 -0.56 25.57 7.45
N ALA A 197 0.07 26.46 8.21
CA ALA A 197 0.88 26.21 9.43
C ALA A 197 1.88 25.05 9.32
N LYS A 198 3.16 25.43 9.17
CA LYS A 198 4.31 24.51 9.09
C LYS A 198 5.06 24.48 10.42
N LEU A 199 5.29 23.27 10.94
CA LEU A 199 6.25 23.02 12.03
C LEU A 199 7.34 22.09 11.51
N SER A 200 8.60 22.49 11.64
CA SER A 200 9.77 21.70 11.23
C SER A 200 10.49 21.14 12.46
N PHE A 201 10.79 19.83 12.44
CA PHE A 201 11.48 19.11 13.50
C PHE A 201 12.78 18.50 12.96
N ALA A 202 13.88 18.64 13.70
CA ALA A 202 15.18 18.03 13.40
C ALA A 202 15.88 17.62 14.72
N GLY A 203 16.79 16.64 14.66
CA GLY A 203 17.54 16.15 15.83
C GLY A 203 17.04 14.81 16.38
N GLU A 204 17.27 14.58 17.68
CA GLU A 204 16.94 13.35 18.42
C GLU A 204 16.16 13.69 19.70
N ILE A 205 15.28 12.78 20.17
CA ILE A 205 14.64 12.89 21.49
C ILE A 205 15.56 12.22 22.53
N LEU A 206 15.91 12.95 23.59
CA LEU A 206 16.70 12.47 24.74
C LEU A 206 15.86 11.66 25.74
#